data_AF-A0A4R0UPZ3-F1
#
_entry.id   AF-A0A4R0UPZ3-F1
#
_cell.length_a   1.000
_cell.length_b   1.000
_cell.length_c   1.000
_cell.angle_alpha   90.00
_cell.angle_beta   90.00
_cell.angle_gamma   90.00
#
_symmetry.space_group_name_H-M   'P 1'
#
loop_
_entity.id
_entity.type
_entity.pdbx_description
1 polymer ?
#
loop_
_entity_poly.entity_id
_entity_poly.type
_entity_poly.pdbx_seq_one_letter_code
_entity_poly.pdbx_strand_id
1 'polypeptide(L)'
;MAEASNTTVTLQVHRFTPRPERAERARGGSPFAKKGSPFGGGSDSAARRRPRGKQWVQEYTIPARPSDTVLDCLLTIKRTVDPTLAFRYSCGHGMCGSDAVAINGTPTLLCTATIRDWAKQPGAMPEVDDEGFRHTGTEAEESDDSAENVANAAADQNSAANGSLGVIELASLPGFPPQRDLIADIDPMLNQIRKLTPYLQADGVLATTAEGKVDVFEYLQNPEQLAKYELLSNCIACGVCEGACPVYAGGDAFIGPAALIWASRFVNDSRDTKAMERMDAIDTADGVAACQSVRACSRHCPRGIDVGEEMWQIVAKVRER
;
A
#
# COMPACT_ATOMS: atom_id res chain seq x y z
N MET A 1 -14.20 -22.16 -25.75
CA MET A 1 -15.38 -21.35 -25.35
C MET A 1 -15.57 -21.59 -23.88
N ALA A 2 -15.25 -20.60 -23.02
CA ALA A 2 -15.39 -20.74 -21.58
C ALA A 2 -16.89 -20.71 -21.23
N GLU A 3 -17.36 -21.68 -20.44
CA GLU A 3 -18.69 -21.64 -19.83
C GLU A 3 -18.90 -20.30 -19.14
N ALA A 4 -19.98 -19.61 -19.55
CA ALA A 4 -20.45 -18.42 -18.84
C ALA A 4 -20.81 -18.85 -17.43
N SER A 5 -20.10 -18.34 -16.43
CA SER A 5 -20.50 -18.51 -15.03
C SER A 5 -21.88 -17.90 -14.86
N ASN A 6 -22.85 -18.66 -14.35
CA ASN A 6 -24.18 -18.16 -14.00
C ASN A 6 -24.17 -17.15 -12.84
N THR A 7 -22.99 -16.86 -12.29
CA THR A 7 -22.76 -15.92 -11.19
C THR A 7 -22.22 -14.59 -11.72
N THR A 8 -22.70 -13.49 -11.13
CA THR A 8 -22.32 -12.12 -11.46
C THR A 8 -21.80 -11.38 -10.24
N VAL A 9 -20.92 -10.41 -10.45
CA VAL A 9 -20.46 -9.48 -9.40
C VAL A 9 -20.74 -8.04 -9.84
N THR A 10 -21.07 -7.18 -8.90
CA THR A 10 -21.22 -5.74 -9.16
C THR A 10 -20.01 -4.98 -8.63
N LEU A 11 -19.29 -4.30 -9.53
CA LEU A 11 -18.19 -3.40 -9.18
C LEU A 11 -18.69 -1.95 -9.18
N GLN A 12 -18.60 -1.29 -8.02
CA GLN A 12 -18.84 0.14 -7.86
C GLN A 12 -17.53 0.89 -7.97
N VAL A 13 -17.23 1.42 -9.16
CA VAL A 13 -15.95 2.07 -9.44
C VAL A 13 -16.06 3.57 -9.26
N HIS A 14 -15.23 4.15 -8.39
CA HIS A 14 -15.10 5.58 -8.21
C HIS A 14 -14.31 6.16 -9.38
N ARG A 15 -15.03 6.71 -10.35
CA ARG A 15 -14.48 7.30 -11.57
C ARG A 15 -14.01 8.73 -11.29
N PHE A 16 -12.94 9.12 -11.98
CA PHE A 16 -12.37 10.45 -11.87
C PHE A 16 -11.84 10.93 -13.22
N THR A 17 -12.26 12.12 -13.63
CA THR A 17 -11.68 12.80 -14.79
C THR A 17 -11.14 14.16 -14.35
N PRO A 18 -9.81 14.40 -14.49
CA PRO A 18 -9.22 15.67 -14.12
C PRO A 18 -9.74 16.77 -15.05
N ARG A 19 -9.89 17.99 -14.53
CA ARG A 19 -10.15 19.14 -15.40
C ARG A 19 -8.91 19.42 -16.25
N PRO A 20 -9.07 19.74 -17.54
CA PRO A 20 -7.94 20.12 -18.38
C PRO A 20 -7.23 21.33 -17.74
N GLU A 21 -5.93 21.19 -17.56
CA GLU A 21 -5.10 22.23 -16.97
C GLU A 21 -5.08 23.42 -17.94
N ARG A 22 -5.70 24.54 -17.54
CA ARG A 22 -5.42 25.81 -18.23
C ARG A 22 -3.99 26.18 -17.85
N ALA A 23 -3.16 26.54 -18.83
CA ALA A 23 -1.83 27.09 -18.59
C ALA A 23 -1.92 28.23 -17.56
N GLU A 24 -1.60 27.94 -16.29
CA GLU A 24 -1.61 28.93 -15.24
C GLU A 24 -0.28 29.69 -15.27
N ARG A 25 -0.38 31.03 -15.34
CA ARG A 25 0.74 31.94 -15.12
C ARG A 25 1.36 31.64 -13.75
N ALA A 26 2.69 31.51 -13.71
CA ALA A 26 3.46 31.42 -12.47
C ALA A 26 3.08 32.59 -11.55
N ARG A 27 2.27 32.33 -10.51
CA ARG A 27 2.05 33.28 -9.42
C ARG A 27 3.18 33.04 -8.43
N GLY A 28 4.06 34.03 -8.29
CA GLY A 28 5.19 34.01 -7.36
C GLY A 28 4.74 33.63 -5.95
N GLY A 29 5.55 32.79 -5.30
CA GLY A 29 5.31 32.35 -3.93
C GLY A 29 5.21 33.51 -2.94
N SER A 30 4.43 33.31 -1.88
CA SER A 30 4.33 34.27 -0.78
C SER A 30 5.70 34.45 -0.12
N PRO A 31 6.19 35.69 0.07
CA PRO A 31 7.43 35.95 0.81
C PRO A 31 7.34 35.57 2.30
N PHE A 32 6.16 35.18 2.78
CA PHE A 32 5.92 34.69 4.15
C PHE A 32 5.77 33.16 4.23
N ALA A 33 6.02 32.43 3.15
CA ALA A 33 6.05 30.98 3.21
C ALA A 33 7.17 30.54 4.16
N LYS A 34 6.80 29.88 5.27
CA LYS A 34 7.77 29.28 6.20
C LYS A 34 8.73 28.39 5.40
N LYS A 35 10.02 28.35 5.80
CA LYS A 35 10.99 27.40 5.24
C LYS A 35 10.33 26.01 5.23
N GLY A 36 10.17 25.46 4.03
CA GLY A 36 9.47 24.19 3.82
C GLY A 36 10.15 23.09 4.61
N SER A 37 9.35 22.14 5.10
CA SER A 37 9.87 20.89 5.63
C SER A 37 10.81 20.26 4.58
N PRO A 38 11.90 19.59 4.98
CA PRO A 38 12.72 18.85 4.03
C PRO A 38 11.87 17.82 3.27
N PHE A 39 10.81 17.28 3.88
CA PHE A 39 9.92 16.29 3.29
C PHE A 39 8.57 16.87 2.83
N GLY A 40 8.16 18.00 3.42
CA GLY A 40 7.03 18.80 2.97
C GLY A 40 7.41 19.61 1.75
N GLY A 41 6.82 19.21 0.62
CA GLY A 41 6.93 19.84 -0.67
C GLY A 41 7.47 21.28 -0.68
N GLY A 42 8.68 21.45 -1.24
CA GLY A 42 9.25 22.76 -1.50
C GLY A 42 8.30 23.63 -2.33
N SER A 43 8.58 24.93 -2.39
CA SER A 43 7.77 25.95 -3.06
C SER A 43 7.40 25.70 -4.53
N ASP A 44 7.96 24.66 -5.17
CA ASP A 44 7.67 24.21 -6.53
C ASP A 44 6.97 22.85 -6.62
N SER A 45 6.78 22.15 -5.51
CA SER A 45 5.87 21.02 -5.50
C SER A 45 4.45 21.54 -5.49
N ALA A 46 3.59 20.90 -6.26
CA ALA A 46 2.15 21.09 -6.28
C ALA A 46 1.52 20.74 -4.91
N ALA A 47 1.85 21.51 -3.87
CA ALA A 47 1.34 21.35 -2.53
C ALA A 47 -0.19 21.45 -2.59
N ARG A 48 -0.82 20.27 -2.53
CA ARG A 48 -2.14 20.04 -1.95
C ARG A 48 -3.28 20.81 -2.62
N ARG A 49 -3.27 20.95 -3.95
CA ARG A 49 -4.51 21.28 -4.66
C ARG A 49 -5.39 20.03 -4.61
N ARG A 50 -6.55 20.11 -3.94
CA ARG A 50 -7.60 19.08 -4.07
C ARG A 50 -7.78 18.77 -5.56
N PRO A 51 -7.74 17.49 -5.98
CA PRO A 51 -7.84 17.13 -7.39
C PRO A 51 -9.09 17.79 -7.97
N ARG A 52 -8.90 18.73 -8.91
CA ARG A 52 -10.03 19.42 -9.55
C ARG A 52 -10.47 18.56 -10.72
N GLY A 53 -11.64 17.94 -10.61
CA GLY A 53 -12.15 17.04 -11.62
C GLY A 53 -13.61 16.70 -11.40
N LYS A 54 -14.19 15.95 -12.33
CA LYS A 54 -15.50 15.33 -12.13
C LYS A 54 -15.28 13.98 -11.46
N GLN A 55 -16.01 13.73 -10.37
CA GLN A 55 -16.05 12.46 -9.65
C GLN A 55 -17.48 11.90 -9.72
N TRP A 56 -17.60 10.60 -9.92
CA TRP A 56 -18.88 9.88 -9.87
C TRP A 56 -18.62 8.40 -9.60
N VAL A 57 -19.62 7.68 -9.09
CA VAL A 57 -19.57 6.24 -8.97
C VAL A 57 -20.24 5.63 -10.20
N GLN A 58 -19.58 4.67 -10.83
CA GLN A 58 -20.12 3.91 -11.96
C GLN A 58 -20.22 2.44 -11.57
N GLU A 59 -21.41 1.88 -11.75
CA GLU A 59 -21.65 0.46 -11.49
C GLU A 59 -21.43 -0.37 -12.76
N TYR A 60 -20.80 -1.53 -12.59
CA TYR A 60 -20.65 -2.54 -13.63
C TYR A 60 -21.02 -3.91 -13.05
N THR A 61 -22.03 -4.55 -13.64
CA THR A 61 -22.37 -5.94 -13.31
C THR A 61 -21.85 -6.84 -14.42
N ILE A 62 -20.94 -7.76 -14.07
CA ILE A 62 -20.30 -8.67 -15.02
C ILE A 62 -20.32 -10.11 -14.51
N PRO A 63 -20.30 -11.12 -15.41
CA PRO A 63 -20.08 -12.50 -15.02
C PRO A 63 -18.70 -12.66 -14.38
N ALA A 64 -18.63 -13.34 -13.24
CA ALA A 64 -17.38 -13.63 -12.55
C ALA A 64 -17.51 -14.93 -11.75
N ARG A 65 -16.37 -15.58 -11.51
CA ARG A 65 -16.23 -16.72 -10.61
C ARG A 65 -15.70 -16.24 -9.25
N PRO A 66 -16.00 -16.94 -8.14
CA PRO A 66 -15.43 -16.59 -6.83
C PRO A 66 -13.90 -16.56 -6.82
N SER A 67 -13.26 -17.40 -7.64
CA SER A 67 -11.80 -17.49 -7.76
C SER A 67 -11.17 -16.40 -8.63
N ASP A 68 -11.96 -15.67 -9.42
CA ASP A 68 -11.42 -14.61 -10.28
C ASP A 68 -10.89 -13.48 -9.42
N THR A 69 -9.90 -12.75 -9.93
CA THR A 69 -9.39 -11.56 -9.24
C THR A 69 -10.21 -10.34 -9.61
N VAL A 70 -10.16 -9.30 -8.77
CA VAL A 70 -10.74 -8.00 -9.10
C VAL A 70 -10.06 -7.42 -10.35
N LEU A 71 -8.76 -7.68 -10.56
CA LEU A 71 -8.06 -7.31 -11.78
C LEU A 71 -8.69 -7.95 -13.03
N ASP A 72 -9.02 -9.26 -12.99
CA ASP A 72 -9.65 -9.96 -14.13
C ASP A 72 -11.00 -9.34 -14.49
N CYS A 73 -11.77 -8.97 -13.47
CA CYS A 73 -13.05 -8.30 -13.61
C CYS A 73 -12.90 -6.91 -14.26
N LEU A 74 -11.95 -6.10 -13.79
CA LEU A 74 -11.65 -4.78 -14.37
C LEU A 74 -11.12 -4.87 -15.80
N LEU A 75 -10.28 -5.87 -16.10
CA LEU A 75 -9.81 -6.14 -17.46
C LEU A 75 -10.97 -6.53 -18.39
N THR A 76 -11.91 -7.32 -17.90
CA THR A 76 -13.12 -7.69 -18.63
C THR A 76 -13.95 -6.45 -18.95
N ILE A 77 -14.26 -5.62 -17.95
CA ILE A 77 -14.96 -4.33 -18.15
C ILE A 77 -14.24 -3.48 -19.19
N LYS A 78 -12.92 -3.31 -19.06
CA LYS A 78 -12.14 -2.47 -19.98
C LYS A 78 -12.14 -3.01 -21.42
N ARG A 79 -12.17 -4.33 -21.61
CA ARG A 79 -12.12 -4.96 -22.94
C ARG A 79 -13.48 -5.03 -23.62
N THR A 80 -14.56 -5.23 -22.87
CA THR A 80 -15.87 -5.58 -23.45
C THR A 80 -16.99 -4.59 -23.14
N VAL A 81 -16.86 -3.76 -22.10
CA VAL A 81 -17.94 -2.87 -21.64
C VAL A 81 -17.56 -1.40 -21.78
N ASP A 82 -16.46 -0.97 -21.15
CA ASP A 82 -16.03 0.43 -21.10
C ASP A 82 -14.49 0.57 -21.25
N PRO A 83 -13.99 0.80 -22.48
CA PRO A 83 -12.57 0.97 -22.72
C PRO A 83 -11.98 2.25 -22.11
N THR A 84 -12.81 3.20 -21.67
CA THR A 84 -12.37 4.47 -21.09
C THR A 84 -11.87 4.34 -19.66
N LEU A 85 -12.24 3.26 -18.96
CA LEU A 85 -11.84 2.95 -17.59
C LEU A 85 -10.31 2.83 -17.48
N ALA A 86 -9.71 3.58 -16.56
CA ALA A 86 -8.27 3.63 -16.35
C ALA A 86 -7.84 3.10 -14.98
N PHE A 87 -6.86 2.21 -14.97
CA PHE A 87 -6.18 1.68 -13.79
C PHE A 87 -4.79 1.18 -14.22
N ARG A 88 -3.85 1.09 -13.27
CA ARG A 88 -2.51 0.54 -13.52
C ARG A 88 -2.50 -0.95 -13.21
N TYR A 89 -1.77 -1.72 -14.02
CA TYR A 89 -1.51 -3.13 -13.80
C TYR A 89 -0.32 -3.57 -14.66
N SER A 90 0.32 -4.68 -14.29
CA SER A 90 1.39 -5.28 -15.10
C SER A 90 1.53 -6.79 -14.86
N CYS A 91 2.06 -7.22 -13.71
CA CYS A 91 2.46 -8.62 -13.51
C CYS A 91 1.28 -9.59 -13.32
N GLY A 92 0.18 -9.17 -12.70
CA GLY A 92 -0.98 -10.01 -12.44
C GLY A 92 -0.83 -11.04 -11.30
N HIS A 93 0.27 -11.02 -10.53
CA HIS A 93 0.53 -12.00 -9.47
C HIS A 93 1.25 -11.40 -8.25
N GLY A 94 1.01 -10.12 -7.96
CA GLY A 94 1.41 -9.48 -6.70
C GLY A 94 2.89 -9.08 -6.55
N MET A 95 3.68 -9.05 -7.63
CA MET A 95 5.13 -8.79 -7.55
C MET A 95 5.56 -7.38 -7.95
N CYS A 96 4.85 -6.73 -8.87
CA CYS A 96 5.25 -5.40 -9.37
C CYS A 96 4.70 -4.22 -8.56
N GLY A 97 3.63 -4.42 -7.78
CA GLY A 97 3.00 -3.38 -6.96
C GLY A 97 2.24 -2.29 -7.72
N SER A 98 2.08 -2.42 -9.05
CA SER A 98 1.52 -1.36 -9.90
C SER A 98 0.01 -1.12 -9.76
N ASP A 99 -0.74 -2.11 -9.25
CA ASP A 99 -2.19 -2.17 -9.25
C ASP A 99 -2.81 -1.99 -7.85
N ALA A 100 -2.13 -1.24 -6.99
CA ALA A 100 -2.61 -0.87 -5.67
C ALA A 100 -3.79 0.11 -5.76
N VAL A 101 -4.90 -0.23 -5.11
CA VAL A 101 -6.13 0.57 -5.03
C VAL A 101 -6.78 0.39 -3.66
N ALA A 102 -7.84 1.15 -3.35
CA ALA A 102 -8.74 0.83 -2.25
C ALA A 102 -9.87 -0.09 -2.72
N ILE A 103 -10.04 -1.23 -2.05
CA ILE A 103 -11.16 -2.15 -2.23
C ILE A 103 -11.98 -2.15 -0.94
N ASN A 104 -13.25 -1.76 -1.01
CA ASN A 104 -14.12 -1.59 0.16
C ASN A 104 -13.48 -0.73 1.28
N GLY A 105 -12.75 0.32 0.88
CA GLY A 105 -12.01 1.22 1.78
C GLY A 105 -10.64 0.70 2.24
N THR A 106 -10.27 -0.55 1.95
CA THR A 106 -9.00 -1.14 2.36
C THR A 106 -7.99 -1.11 1.21
N PRO A 107 -6.77 -0.57 1.40
CA PRO A 107 -5.75 -0.57 0.36
C PRO A 107 -5.20 -1.98 0.15
N THR A 108 -5.17 -2.45 -1.09
CA THR A 108 -4.64 -3.76 -1.50
C THR A 108 -4.32 -3.79 -3.00
N LEU A 109 -3.81 -4.91 -3.51
CA LEU A 109 -3.53 -5.12 -4.94
C LEU A 109 -4.73 -5.77 -5.64
N LEU A 110 -5.10 -5.24 -6.80
CA LEU A 110 -6.18 -5.80 -7.63
C LEU A 110 -5.95 -7.27 -8.03
N CYS A 111 -4.70 -7.63 -8.34
CA CYS A 111 -4.33 -8.96 -8.82
C CYS A 111 -4.26 -10.05 -7.75
N THR A 112 -4.28 -9.70 -6.47
CA THR A 112 -4.30 -10.68 -5.37
C THR A 112 -5.65 -10.71 -4.65
N ALA A 113 -6.49 -9.71 -4.89
CA ALA A 113 -7.84 -9.64 -4.35
C ALA A 113 -8.79 -10.54 -5.15
N THR A 114 -9.27 -11.63 -4.55
CA THR A 114 -10.28 -12.49 -5.18
C THR A 114 -11.69 -11.96 -4.99
N ILE A 115 -12.61 -12.29 -5.89
CA ILE A 115 -14.03 -11.92 -5.72
C ILE A 115 -14.61 -12.55 -4.45
N ARG A 116 -14.26 -13.80 -4.14
CA ARG A 116 -14.69 -14.47 -2.91
C ARG A 116 -14.37 -13.66 -1.66
N ASP A 117 -13.15 -13.14 -1.56
CA ASP A 117 -12.68 -12.50 -0.33
C ASP A 117 -13.20 -11.06 -0.16
N TRP A 118 -13.58 -10.41 -1.27
CA TRP A 118 -13.89 -8.98 -1.29
C TRP A 118 -15.34 -8.63 -1.62
N ALA A 119 -16.13 -9.54 -2.20
CA ALA A 119 -17.53 -9.27 -2.49
C ALA A 119 -18.37 -9.28 -1.21
N LYS A 120 -19.08 -8.17 -0.95
CA LYS A 120 -20.00 -8.05 0.19
C LYS A 120 -21.44 -8.14 -0.31
N GLN A 121 -22.28 -8.89 0.41
CA GLN A 121 -23.70 -8.94 0.10
C GLN A 121 -24.36 -7.59 0.49
N PRO A 122 -25.15 -6.98 -0.41
CA PRO A 122 -25.85 -5.74 -0.09
C PRO A 122 -26.87 -6.01 1.03
N GLY A 123 -26.62 -5.45 2.22
CA GLY A 123 -27.48 -5.62 3.39
C GLY A 123 -26.89 -6.43 4.55
N ALA A 124 -25.64 -6.90 4.45
CA ALA A 124 -24.92 -7.44 5.61
C ALA A 124 -24.53 -6.30 6.58
N MET A 125 -25.51 -5.73 7.27
CA MET A 125 -25.23 -5.10 8.56
C MET A 125 -24.81 -6.21 9.52
N PRO A 126 -23.72 -6.04 10.30
CA PRO A 126 -23.45 -6.95 11.40
C PRO A 126 -24.69 -6.98 12.30
N GLU A 127 -25.19 -8.18 12.59
CA GLU A 127 -26.33 -8.35 13.49
C GLU A 127 -26.03 -7.63 14.81
N VAL A 128 -26.91 -6.69 15.16
CA VAL A 128 -26.96 -6.10 16.49
C VAL A 128 -27.85 -7.02 17.31
N ASP A 129 -27.38 -7.41 18.50
CA ASP A 129 -28.21 -8.14 19.44
C ASP A 129 -29.37 -7.25 19.95
N ASP A 130 -30.32 -7.86 20.64
CA ASP A 130 -31.47 -7.16 21.24
C ASP A 130 -31.05 -6.12 22.32
N GLU A 131 -29.77 -6.13 22.74
CA GLU A 131 -29.17 -5.17 23.67
C GLU A 131 -28.47 -3.98 22.97
N GLY A 132 -28.43 -3.98 21.63
CA GLY A 132 -27.86 -2.91 20.83
C GLY A 132 -26.33 -2.90 20.78
N PHE A 133 -25.68 -3.98 21.22
CA PHE A 133 -24.24 -4.18 21.14
C PHE A 133 -23.85 -4.79 19.79
N ARG A 134 -22.78 -4.25 19.20
CA ARG A 134 -22.18 -4.82 18.00
C ARG A 134 -21.11 -5.80 18.44
N HIS A 135 -21.37 -7.10 18.29
CA HIS A 135 -20.33 -8.10 18.51
C HIS A 135 -19.27 -7.97 17.41
N THR A 136 -18.08 -7.47 17.77
CA THR A 136 -16.93 -7.36 16.86
C THR A 136 -16.08 -8.63 16.82
N GLY A 137 -16.61 -9.77 17.26
CA GLY A 137 -15.95 -11.07 17.22
C GLY A 137 -16.94 -12.14 16.80
N THR A 138 -16.53 -13.02 15.89
CA THR A 138 -17.19 -14.31 15.71
C THR A 138 -16.95 -15.13 16.97
N GLU A 139 -17.99 -15.63 17.62
CA GLU A 139 -17.86 -16.62 18.68
C GLU A 139 -17.23 -17.90 18.11
N ALA A 140 -15.91 -17.94 18.12
CA ALA A 140 -15.10 -19.13 17.98
C ALA A 140 -14.14 -19.10 19.17
N GLU A 141 -14.62 -19.64 20.29
CA GLU A 141 -13.80 -19.91 21.46
C GLU A 141 -12.63 -20.85 21.10
N GLU A 142 -11.55 -20.69 21.86
CA GLU A 142 -10.22 -21.25 21.69
C GLU A 142 -10.21 -22.78 21.51
N SER A 143 -9.58 -23.25 20.44
CA SER A 143 -8.87 -24.53 20.42
C SER A 143 -7.77 -24.55 19.36
N ASP A 144 -6.61 -25.06 19.78
CA ASP A 144 -5.33 -25.24 19.07
C ASP A 144 -5.38 -25.59 17.57
N ASP A 145 -4.36 -25.07 16.88
CA ASP A 145 -3.73 -25.50 15.63
C ASP A 145 -4.56 -25.84 14.38
N SER A 146 -4.25 -25.09 13.31
CA SER A 146 -4.45 -25.40 11.88
C SER A 146 -5.87 -25.35 11.29
N ALA A 147 -6.44 -24.14 11.09
CA ALA A 147 -7.53 -23.93 10.12
C ALA A 147 -7.74 -22.45 9.73
N GLU A 148 -6.92 -21.92 8.82
CA GLU A 148 -7.36 -20.80 7.96
C GLU A 148 -8.42 -21.35 6.99
N ASN A 149 -9.70 -20.98 7.17
CA ASN A 149 -10.84 -21.00 6.22
C ASN A 149 -12.18 -21.47 6.84
N VAL A 150 -12.71 -20.80 7.86
CA VAL A 150 -14.06 -21.14 8.37
C VAL A 150 -15.09 -20.00 8.24
N ALA A 151 -14.66 -18.75 8.04
CA ALA A 151 -15.60 -17.62 7.87
C ALA A 151 -16.29 -17.57 6.49
N ASN A 152 -15.72 -18.20 5.44
CA ASN A 152 -16.27 -18.16 4.09
C ASN A 152 -17.25 -19.32 3.77
N ALA A 153 -17.34 -20.35 4.60
CA ALA A 153 -18.19 -21.52 4.33
C ALA A 153 -19.69 -21.23 4.48
N ALA A 154 -20.07 -20.29 5.36
CA ALA A 154 -21.46 -19.88 5.55
C ALA A 154 -21.96 -18.93 4.44
N ALA A 155 -21.06 -18.15 3.82
CA ALA A 155 -21.40 -17.26 2.70
C ALA A 155 -21.54 -18.02 1.36
N ASP A 156 -20.86 -19.15 1.21
CA ASP A 156 -20.96 -20.02 0.03
C ASP A 156 -22.34 -20.69 -0.11
N GLN A 157 -23.12 -20.81 0.96
CA GLN A 157 -24.45 -21.46 0.89
C GLN A 157 -25.61 -20.52 0.56
N ASN A 158 -25.51 -19.21 0.85
CA ASN A 158 -26.57 -18.24 0.53
C ASN A 158 -26.36 -17.50 -0.80
N SER A 159 -25.15 -17.55 -1.37
CA SER A 159 -24.82 -16.89 -2.64
C SER A 159 -25.33 -17.63 -3.89
N ALA A 160 -25.66 -18.93 -3.77
CA ALA A 160 -26.19 -19.73 -4.86
C ALA A 160 -27.68 -19.47 -5.19
N ALA A 161 -28.44 -18.82 -4.30
CA ALA A 161 -29.89 -18.65 -4.49
C ALA A 161 -30.27 -17.54 -5.49
N ASN A 162 -29.41 -16.52 -5.70
CA ASN A 162 -29.71 -15.35 -6.54
C ASN A 162 -28.70 -15.08 -7.67
N GLY A 163 -27.67 -15.91 -7.86
CA GLY A 163 -26.67 -15.72 -8.94
C GLY A 163 -25.81 -14.45 -8.81
N SER A 164 -25.77 -13.82 -7.64
CA SER A 164 -24.96 -12.63 -7.35
C SER A 164 -23.92 -12.93 -6.27
N LEU A 165 -22.65 -12.66 -6.58
CA LEU A 165 -21.52 -12.78 -5.67
C LEU A 165 -21.44 -11.62 -4.69
N GLY A 166 -22.13 -10.50 -4.96
CA GLY A 166 -22.17 -9.31 -4.12
C GLY A 166 -21.62 -8.07 -4.82
N VAL A 167 -21.33 -7.04 -4.01
CA VAL A 167 -20.85 -5.72 -4.43
C VAL A 167 -19.43 -5.50 -3.92
N ILE A 168 -18.57 -4.92 -4.77
CA ILE A 168 -17.22 -4.48 -4.43
C ILE A 168 -17.08 -3.00 -4.79
N GLU A 169 -16.73 -2.18 -3.81
CA GLU A 169 -16.41 -0.76 -4.01
C GLU A 169 -14.93 -0.59 -4.33
N LEU A 170 -14.61 0.17 -5.37
CA LEU A 170 -13.26 0.40 -5.85
C LEU A 170 -12.97 1.90 -5.93
N ALA A 171 -11.89 2.34 -5.28
CA ALA A 171 -11.42 3.71 -5.31
C ALA A 171 -9.91 3.79 -5.52
N SER A 172 -9.42 4.94 -5.98
CA SER A 172 -7.98 5.22 -6.07
C SER A 172 -7.31 5.05 -4.71
N LEU A 173 -6.02 4.69 -4.72
CA LEU A 173 -5.23 4.47 -3.52
C LEU A 173 -5.30 5.69 -2.55
N PRO A 174 -5.68 5.51 -1.27
CA PRO A 174 -5.81 6.61 -0.32
C PRO A 174 -4.47 7.30 -0.04
N GLY A 175 -4.51 8.57 0.36
CA GLY A 175 -3.30 9.36 0.62
C GLY A 175 -2.56 9.85 -0.63
N PHE A 176 -2.99 9.44 -1.82
CA PHE A 176 -2.44 9.88 -3.08
C PHE A 176 -3.48 10.65 -3.92
N PRO A 177 -3.09 11.73 -4.62
CA PRO A 177 -4.00 12.42 -5.52
C PRO A 177 -4.44 11.53 -6.68
N PRO A 178 -5.76 11.31 -6.91
CA PRO A 178 -6.24 10.64 -8.12
C PRO A 178 -5.89 11.47 -9.37
N GLN A 179 -5.38 10.80 -10.40
CA GLN A 179 -5.04 11.36 -11.70
C GLN A 179 -6.12 11.04 -12.73
N ARG A 180 -6.61 9.81 -12.76
CA ARG A 180 -7.73 9.38 -13.61
C ARG A 180 -8.28 8.04 -13.11
N ASP A 181 -9.60 7.98 -12.88
CA ASP A 181 -10.27 6.78 -12.35
C ASP A 181 -9.51 6.21 -11.13
N LEU A 182 -8.99 4.98 -11.23
CA LEU A 182 -8.26 4.33 -10.13
C LEU A 182 -6.76 4.66 -10.11
N ILE A 183 -6.25 5.43 -11.09
CA ILE A 183 -4.84 5.81 -11.16
C ILE A 183 -4.57 6.93 -10.15
N ALA A 184 -3.66 6.67 -9.21
CA ALA A 184 -3.16 7.64 -8.25
C ALA A 184 -1.75 8.13 -8.60
N ASP A 185 -1.42 9.36 -8.20
CA ASP A 185 -0.07 9.91 -8.27
C ASP A 185 0.78 9.44 -7.08
N ILE A 186 1.71 8.52 -7.36
CA ILE A 186 2.60 7.91 -6.36
C ILE A 186 4.00 8.54 -6.37
N ASP A 187 4.25 9.52 -7.24
CA ASP A 187 5.56 10.17 -7.35
C ASP A 187 6.01 10.79 -6.02
N PRO A 188 5.15 11.38 -5.17
CA PRO A 188 5.56 11.85 -3.85
C PRO A 188 6.27 10.76 -3.03
N MET A 189 5.69 9.56 -2.94
CA MET A 189 6.29 8.44 -2.21
C MET A 189 7.62 8.00 -2.83
N LEU A 190 7.66 7.82 -4.15
CA LEU A 190 8.88 7.41 -4.85
C LEU A 190 10.01 8.43 -4.70
N ASN A 191 9.66 9.72 -4.69
CA ASN A 191 10.62 10.80 -4.47
C ASN A 191 11.17 10.78 -3.04
N GLN A 192 10.36 10.45 -2.03
CA GLN A 192 10.87 10.27 -0.67
C GLN A 192 11.83 9.08 -0.56
N ILE A 193 11.50 7.95 -1.19
CA ILE A 193 12.42 6.78 -1.24
C ILE A 193 13.75 7.19 -1.88
N ARG A 194 13.72 7.86 -3.04
CA ARG A 194 14.94 8.33 -3.73
C ARG A 194 15.75 9.31 -2.89
N LYS A 195 15.08 10.18 -2.13
CA LYS A 195 15.73 11.18 -1.28
C LYS A 195 16.56 10.57 -0.15
N LEU A 196 16.23 9.37 0.30
CA LEU A 196 16.95 8.63 1.34
C LEU A 196 18.09 7.73 0.81
N THR A 197 18.62 8.07 -0.38
CA THR A 197 19.76 7.38 -1.02
C THR A 197 19.67 5.86 -0.97
N PRO A 198 18.68 5.24 -1.64
CA PRO A 198 18.33 3.82 -1.48
C PRO A 198 19.29 2.88 -2.24
N TYR A 199 20.59 3.05 -2.04
CA TYR A 199 21.66 2.24 -2.62
C TYR A 199 22.77 2.04 -1.59
N LEU A 200 23.53 0.93 -1.70
CA LEU A 200 24.60 0.60 -0.77
C LEU A 200 25.71 1.66 -0.81
N GLN A 201 26.11 2.15 0.35
CA GLN A 201 27.24 3.05 0.51
C GLN A 201 28.30 2.37 1.38
N ALA A 202 29.42 1.98 0.79
CA ALA A 202 30.53 1.32 1.48
C ALA A 202 31.85 2.07 1.21
N ASP A 203 32.79 1.99 2.14
CA ASP A 203 34.12 2.61 2.05
C ASP A 203 35.13 1.78 1.25
N GLY A 204 34.73 0.58 0.80
CA GLY A 204 35.57 -0.35 0.04
C GLY A 204 36.47 -1.23 0.90
N VAL A 205 36.32 -1.22 2.22
CA VAL A 205 37.07 -2.11 3.13
C VAL A 205 36.39 -3.48 3.17
N LEU A 206 37.07 -4.52 2.67
CA LEU A 206 36.56 -5.90 2.68
C LEU A 206 36.81 -6.55 4.05
N ALA A 207 35.78 -7.17 4.62
CA ALA A 207 35.90 -7.91 5.87
C ALA A 207 36.65 -9.23 5.66
N THR A 208 37.64 -9.51 6.50
CA THR A 208 38.46 -10.73 6.44
C THR A 208 37.98 -11.78 7.45
N THR A 209 38.12 -13.06 7.10
CA THR A 209 37.88 -14.16 8.05
C THR A 209 39.02 -14.25 9.08
N ALA A 210 38.79 -14.95 10.19
CA ALA A 210 39.80 -15.18 11.24
C ALA A 210 41.10 -15.84 10.73
N GLU A 211 41.05 -16.49 9.57
CA GLU A 211 42.19 -17.14 8.92
C GLU A 211 42.95 -16.23 7.93
N GLY A 212 42.55 -14.95 7.82
CA GLY A 212 43.18 -13.96 6.93
C GLY A 212 42.99 -14.21 5.44
N LYS A 213 42.35 -15.32 5.06
CA LYS A 213 41.90 -15.57 3.69
C LYS A 213 40.49 -15.02 3.55
N VAL A 214 40.37 -13.99 2.72
CA VAL A 214 39.34 -13.86 1.67
C VAL A 214 39.56 -12.48 1.05
N ASP A 215 40.18 -12.48 -0.13
CA ASP A 215 40.12 -11.40 -1.09
C ASP A 215 39.14 -11.88 -2.17
N VAL A 216 37.85 -11.84 -1.84
CA VAL A 216 36.77 -12.14 -2.78
C VAL A 216 36.16 -10.79 -3.15
N PHE A 217 35.86 -10.60 -4.44
CA PHE A 217 35.24 -9.38 -4.99
C PHE A 217 33.88 -8.99 -4.37
N GLU A 218 33.41 -9.71 -3.34
CA GLU A 218 32.11 -9.58 -2.68
C GLU A 218 32.29 -9.20 -1.21
N TYR A 219 31.37 -8.38 -0.66
CA TYR A 219 31.36 -8.07 0.77
C TYR A 219 30.87 -9.26 1.58
N LEU A 220 31.69 -9.71 2.55
CA LEU A 220 31.33 -10.79 3.46
C LEU A 220 30.12 -10.39 4.33
N GLN A 221 29.11 -11.26 4.37
CA GLN A 221 27.92 -11.08 5.21
C GLN A 221 27.44 -12.43 5.75
N ASN A 222 27.25 -12.50 7.07
CA ASN A 222 26.80 -13.71 7.75
C ASN A 222 25.26 -13.83 7.69
N PRO A 223 24.68 -15.03 7.80
CA PRO A 223 23.22 -15.23 7.76
C PRO A 223 22.45 -14.39 8.79
N GLU A 224 22.97 -14.25 10.01
CA GLU A 224 22.37 -13.42 11.06
C GLU A 224 22.37 -11.92 10.74
N GLN A 225 23.31 -11.46 9.91
CA GLN A 225 23.35 -10.07 9.45
C GLN A 225 22.33 -9.84 8.34
N LEU A 226 22.21 -10.77 7.39
CA LEU A 226 21.22 -10.73 6.32
C LEU A 226 19.79 -10.77 6.88
N ALA A 227 19.53 -11.63 7.87
CA ALA A 227 18.22 -11.81 8.49
C ALA A 227 17.63 -10.50 9.07
N LYS A 228 18.46 -9.50 9.41
CA LYS A 228 18.02 -8.19 9.94
C LYS A 228 17.30 -7.32 8.92
N TYR A 229 17.49 -7.56 7.62
CA TYR A 229 16.90 -6.71 6.57
C TYR A 229 16.35 -7.49 5.37
N GLU A 230 16.55 -8.81 5.33
CA GLU A 230 16.09 -9.68 4.23
C GLU A 230 14.61 -9.46 3.90
N LEU A 231 13.73 -9.49 4.91
CA LEU A 231 12.31 -9.24 4.71
C LEU A 231 12.03 -7.82 4.20
N LEU A 232 12.75 -6.82 4.68
CA LEU A 232 12.61 -5.42 4.25
C LEU A 232 12.97 -5.23 2.78
N SER A 233 13.90 -6.04 2.27
CA SER A 233 14.32 -6.00 0.86
C SER A 233 13.22 -6.45 -0.12
N ASN A 234 12.16 -7.10 0.38
CA ASN A 234 11.02 -7.52 -0.43
C ASN A 234 10.03 -6.38 -0.72
N CYS A 235 10.28 -5.15 -0.27
CA CYS A 235 9.40 -4.02 -0.52
C CYS A 235 9.29 -3.69 -2.02
N ILE A 236 8.09 -3.82 -2.57
CA ILE A 236 7.79 -3.59 -4.00
C ILE A 236 7.32 -2.16 -4.31
N ALA A 237 7.42 -1.24 -3.34
CA ALA A 237 7.00 0.16 -3.46
C ALA A 237 5.56 0.35 -4.02
N CYS A 238 4.61 -0.47 -3.55
CA CYS A 238 3.23 -0.46 -4.03
C CYS A 238 2.35 0.67 -3.48
N GLY A 239 2.73 1.32 -2.38
CA GLY A 239 1.93 2.38 -1.77
C GLY A 239 0.83 1.90 -0.80
N VAL A 240 0.67 0.59 -0.59
CA VAL A 240 -0.42 0.06 0.28
C VAL A 240 -0.25 0.49 1.73
N CYS A 241 0.99 0.52 2.24
CA CYS A 241 1.26 0.98 3.59
C CYS A 241 0.97 2.48 3.78
N GLU A 242 1.22 3.30 2.76
CA GLU A 242 0.86 4.72 2.71
C GLU A 242 -0.65 4.89 2.77
N GLY A 243 -1.38 4.15 1.92
CA GLY A 243 -2.84 4.20 1.89
C GLY A 243 -3.50 3.72 3.18
N ALA A 244 -2.83 2.82 3.92
CA ALA A 244 -3.32 2.32 5.20
C ALA A 244 -3.00 3.27 6.36
N CYS A 245 -1.96 4.09 6.23
CA CYS A 245 -1.48 4.96 7.29
C CYS A 245 -2.38 6.20 7.42
N PRO A 246 -3.08 6.40 8.56
CA PRO A 246 -3.95 7.57 8.72
C PRO A 246 -3.18 8.88 8.79
N VAL A 247 -1.92 8.87 9.24
CA VAL A 247 -1.05 10.06 9.27
C VAL A 247 -0.71 10.50 7.85
N TYR A 248 -0.29 9.55 7.00
CA TYR A 248 0.02 9.82 5.60
C TYR A 248 -1.24 10.20 4.82
N ALA A 249 -2.31 9.40 4.94
CA ALA A 249 -3.56 9.62 4.23
C ALA A 249 -4.33 10.86 4.71
N GLY A 250 -4.16 11.25 5.99
CA GLY A 250 -4.72 12.47 6.57
C GLY A 250 -4.10 13.76 6.04
N GLY A 251 -2.96 13.66 5.33
CA GLY A 251 -2.29 14.81 4.74
C GLY A 251 -1.38 15.56 5.72
N ASP A 252 -0.91 14.90 6.79
CA ASP A 252 0.15 15.44 7.62
C ASP A 252 1.49 15.43 6.86
N ALA A 253 2.43 16.28 7.27
CA ALA A 253 3.77 16.25 6.71
C ALA A 253 4.48 14.99 7.24
N PHE A 254 4.54 13.95 6.42
CA PHE A 254 5.15 12.67 6.77
C PHE A 254 5.88 12.08 5.56
N ILE A 255 7.11 11.63 5.76
CA ILE A 255 7.94 10.97 4.75
C ILE A 255 7.32 9.67 4.21
N GLY A 256 6.49 9.00 5.03
CA GLY A 256 5.75 7.80 4.65
C GLY A 256 6.43 6.49 5.05
N PRO A 257 5.64 5.43 5.23
CA PRO A 257 6.13 4.12 5.68
C PRO A 257 7.08 3.44 4.70
N ALA A 258 6.81 3.45 3.38
CA ALA A 258 7.70 2.76 2.44
C ALA A 258 9.09 3.39 2.42
N ALA A 259 9.18 4.73 2.47
CA ALA A 259 10.47 5.43 2.54
C ALA A 259 11.27 5.02 3.79
N LEU A 260 10.61 4.90 4.94
CA LEU A 260 11.26 4.44 6.16
C LEU A 260 11.66 2.96 6.12
N ILE A 261 10.89 2.08 5.47
CA ILE A 261 11.29 0.68 5.24
C ILE A 261 12.55 0.60 4.37
N TRP A 262 12.59 1.38 3.28
CA TRP A 262 13.76 1.46 2.42
C TRP A 262 14.99 2.00 3.17
N ALA A 263 14.82 3.02 4.02
CA ALA A 263 15.91 3.50 4.87
C ALA A 263 16.35 2.43 5.86
N SER A 264 15.41 1.77 6.56
CA SER A 264 15.74 0.75 7.54
C SER A 264 16.47 -0.44 6.94
N ARG A 265 16.11 -0.83 5.72
CA ARG A 265 16.83 -1.86 4.95
C ARG A 265 18.32 -1.56 4.81
N PHE A 266 18.73 -0.30 4.67
CA PHE A 266 20.15 0.07 4.60
C PHE A 266 20.77 0.34 5.96
N VAL A 267 20.02 0.88 6.92
CA VAL A 267 20.46 1.04 8.32
C VAL A 267 20.81 -0.32 8.94
N ASN A 268 20.08 -1.38 8.60
CA ASN A 268 20.27 -2.73 9.12
C ASN A 268 21.25 -3.58 8.30
N ASP A 269 21.75 -3.09 7.15
CA ASP A 269 22.69 -3.84 6.31
C ASP A 269 24.13 -3.66 6.81
N SER A 270 24.76 -4.75 7.24
CA SER A 270 26.12 -4.74 7.78
C SER A 270 27.19 -4.28 6.78
N ARG A 271 26.86 -4.21 5.49
CA ARG A 271 27.75 -3.75 4.43
C ARG A 271 27.69 -2.24 4.22
N ASP A 272 26.65 -1.57 4.73
CA ASP A 272 26.46 -0.12 4.57
C ASP A 272 27.19 0.64 5.68
N THR A 273 28.12 1.51 5.32
CA THR A 273 28.93 2.28 6.27
C THR A 273 28.29 3.61 6.66
N LYS A 274 27.07 3.89 6.17
CA LYS A 274 26.37 5.18 6.31
C LYS A 274 25.12 5.10 7.19
N ALA A 275 25.00 4.06 8.02
CA ALA A 275 23.84 3.87 8.90
C ALA A 275 23.51 5.10 9.78
N MET A 276 24.52 5.76 10.37
CA MET A 276 24.32 6.97 11.19
C MET A 276 23.78 8.15 10.38
N GLU A 277 24.37 8.43 9.21
CA GLU A 277 23.94 9.50 8.31
C GLU A 277 22.50 9.27 7.80
N ARG A 278 22.13 8.00 7.57
CA ARG A 278 20.75 7.62 7.21
C ARG A 278 19.77 7.84 8.34
N MET A 279 20.16 7.51 9.58
CA MET A 279 19.34 7.78 10.76
C MET A 279 19.18 9.29 11.00
N ASP A 280 20.22 10.09 10.78
CA ASP A 280 20.13 11.55 10.82
C ASP A 280 19.17 12.11 9.76
N ALA A 281 19.16 11.53 8.57
CA ALA A 281 18.27 11.96 7.50
C ALA A 281 16.78 11.77 7.83
N ILE A 282 16.44 10.75 8.63
CA ILE A 282 15.05 10.44 9.02
C ILE A 282 14.66 11.02 10.40
N ASP A 283 15.63 11.44 11.21
CA ASP A 283 15.39 12.08 12.52
C ASP A 283 14.94 13.53 12.36
N THR A 284 13.70 13.69 11.92
CA THR A 284 13.05 14.98 11.76
C THR A 284 11.59 14.88 12.21
N ALA A 285 10.96 16.02 12.48
CA ALA A 285 9.55 16.09 12.86
C ALA A 285 8.62 15.41 11.85
N ASP A 286 8.92 15.53 10.55
CA ASP A 286 8.14 14.94 9.45
C ASP A 286 8.70 13.59 8.97
N GLY A 287 9.74 13.09 9.65
CA GLY A 287 10.39 11.81 9.37
C GLY A 287 9.87 10.73 10.31
N VAL A 288 10.77 10.08 11.03
CA VAL A 288 10.43 8.96 11.92
C VAL A 288 9.52 9.40 13.09
N ALA A 289 9.64 10.65 13.56
CA ALA A 289 8.87 11.18 14.68
C ALA A 289 7.38 11.42 14.37
N ALA A 290 6.99 11.49 13.10
CA ALA A 290 5.60 11.66 12.70
C ALA A 290 4.77 10.37 12.89
N CYS A 291 5.42 9.20 13.00
CA CYS A 291 4.74 7.92 13.18
C CYS A 291 4.00 7.88 14.53
N GLN A 292 2.67 7.71 14.48
CA GLN A 292 1.81 7.59 15.67
C GLN A 292 1.59 6.13 16.11
N SER A 293 2.40 5.19 15.61
CA SER A 293 2.35 3.76 15.98
C SER A 293 0.96 3.10 15.87
N VAL A 294 0.14 3.52 14.90
CA VAL A 294 -1.18 2.92 14.63
C VAL A 294 -1.08 1.48 14.09
N ARG A 295 0.07 1.12 13.49
CA ARG A 295 0.37 -0.22 12.91
C ARG A 295 -0.59 -0.72 11.82
N ALA A 296 -1.48 0.12 11.29
CA ALA A 296 -2.34 -0.23 10.15
C ALA A 296 -1.54 -0.65 8.90
N CYS A 297 -0.34 -0.10 8.71
CA CYS A 297 0.55 -0.45 7.61
C CYS A 297 1.05 -1.91 7.62
N SER A 298 1.17 -2.55 8.80
CA SER A 298 1.58 -3.95 8.91
C SER A 298 0.52 -4.89 8.34
N ARG A 299 -0.75 -4.61 8.66
CA ARG A 299 -1.88 -5.49 8.32
C ARG A 299 -2.07 -5.68 6.82
N HIS A 300 -1.71 -4.67 6.02
CA HIS A 300 -2.04 -4.63 4.60
C HIS A 300 -0.83 -4.84 3.68
N CYS A 301 0.39 -5.04 4.21
CA CYS A 301 1.55 -5.21 3.35
C CYS A 301 1.46 -6.53 2.55
N PRO A 302 1.39 -6.50 1.21
CA PRO A 302 1.23 -7.70 0.39
C PRO A 302 2.50 -8.58 0.35
N ARG A 303 3.60 -8.12 0.96
CA ARG A 303 4.89 -8.81 1.01
C ARG A 303 5.20 -9.38 2.40
N GLY A 304 4.25 -9.30 3.33
CA GLY A 304 4.40 -9.83 4.69
C GLY A 304 5.39 -9.04 5.56
N ILE A 305 5.78 -7.83 5.16
CA ILE A 305 6.63 -6.96 5.99
C ILE A 305 5.77 -6.42 7.13
N ASP A 306 6.15 -6.66 8.38
CA ASP A 306 5.55 -5.97 9.53
C ASP A 306 6.09 -4.53 9.58
N VAL A 307 5.48 -3.68 8.75
CA VAL A 307 5.91 -2.29 8.58
C VAL A 307 5.87 -1.53 9.91
N GLY A 308 4.80 -1.73 10.69
CA GLY A 308 4.61 -1.09 11.99
C GLY A 308 5.64 -1.51 13.04
N GLU A 309 6.05 -2.79 13.06
CA GLU A 309 7.15 -3.24 13.91
C GLU A 309 8.47 -2.57 13.51
N GLU A 310 8.79 -2.57 12.21
CA GLU A 310 10.02 -1.96 11.73
C GLU A 310 10.04 -0.45 12.02
N MET A 311 8.90 0.24 11.89
CA MET A 311 8.77 1.63 12.29
C MET A 311 9.10 1.82 13.77
N TRP A 312 8.60 0.95 14.65
CA TRP A 312 8.92 1.03 16.08
C TRP A 312 10.42 0.80 16.33
N GLN A 313 11.03 -0.20 15.68
CA GLN A 313 12.46 -0.49 15.82
C GLN A 313 13.34 0.66 15.37
N ILE A 314 13.03 1.29 14.23
CA ILE A 314 13.82 2.43 13.74
C ILE A 314 13.60 3.69 14.60
N VAL A 315 12.39 3.92 15.11
CA VAL A 315 12.12 4.98 16.11
C VAL A 315 12.98 4.77 17.36
N ALA A 316 13.04 3.55 17.88
CA ALA A 316 13.83 3.21 19.06
C ALA A 316 15.32 3.44 18.81
N LYS A 317 15.87 2.94 17.69
CA LYS A 317 17.28 3.16 17.30
C LYS A 317 17.64 4.65 17.17
N VAL A 318 16.74 5.47 16.63
CA VAL A 318 16.95 6.92 16.50
C VAL A 318 16.91 7.62 17.87
N ARG A 319 16.16 7.10 18.85
CA ARG A 319 16.07 7.68 20.21
C ARG A 319 17.18 7.25 21.16
N GLU A 320 17.73 6.05 20.96
CA GLU A 320 18.73 5.43 21.86
C GLU A 320 20.19 5.79 21.53
N ARG A 321 20.41 6.48 20.40
CA ARG A 321 21.73 6.99 19.99
C ARG A 321 22.19 8.20 20.81
#